data_AF-A0A8T1HQU8-F1
#
_entry.id   AF-A0A8T1HQU8-F1
#
_cell.length_a   1.000
_cell.length_b   1.000
_cell.length_c   1.000
_cell.angle_alpha   90.00
_cell.angle_beta   90.00
_cell.angle_gamma   90.00
#
_symmetry.space_group_name_H-M   'P 1'
#
loop_
_entity.id
_entity.type
_entity.pdbx_description
1 polymer ?
#
loop_
_entity_poly.entity_id
_entity_poly.type
_entity_poly.pdbx_seq_one_letter_code
_entity_poly.pdbx_strand_id
1 'polypeptide(L)'
;MTYSRTEEDYHMHRNEFKSLACQDDRTELWEYFDKNWNECCEMWVMAYRFDLPQFGNHTNNRVESLFGKPKRHLKGYFTMRASLKVLLDYQRHKEEQYRSKVEMPGTLRDVSYSEELNVALKMTTRWVTAAIKTQYDIATDAAVANNFPFSLIFGTRAGVVLVAAARVAGPAT
;
A
#
# COMPACT_ATOMS: atom_id res chain seq x y z
N MET A 1 -6.65 22.67 1.03
CA MET A 1 -5.48 22.23 0.23
C MET A 1 -5.61 20.78 -0.25
N THR A 2 -5.45 19.74 0.59
CA THR A 2 -5.51 18.33 0.12
C THR A 2 -6.82 17.98 -0.59
N TYR A 3 -7.95 18.43 -0.05
CA TYR A 3 -9.29 18.15 -0.59
C TYR A 3 -9.78 19.16 -1.62
N SER A 4 -8.93 20.08 -2.08
CA SER A 4 -9.28 21.03 -3.12
C SER A 4 -9.66 20.28 -4.40
N ARG A 5 -10.87 20.52 -4.91
CA ARG A 5 -11.42 19.81 -6.07
C ARG A 5 -11.04 20.45 -7.40
N THR A 6 -10.68 21.73 -7.34
CA THR A 6 -10.17 22.50 -8.47
C THR A 6 -8.76 23.00 -8.15
N GLU A 7 -8.02 23.34 -9.20
CA GLU A 7 -6.70 23.94 -9.08
C GLU A 7 -6.79 25.33 -8.43
N GLU A 8 -7.83 26.10 -8.76
CA GLU A 8 -8.09 27.42 -8.18
C GLU A 8 -8.30 27.35 -6.67
N ASP A 9 -9.08 26.36 -6.18
CA ASP A 9 -9.30 26.13 -4.75
C ASP A 9 -7.99 25.74 -4.05
N TYR A 10 -7.10 25.01 -4.72
CA TYR A 10 -5.79 24.67 -4.18
C TYR A 10 -4.93 25.91 -4.01
N HIS A 11 -4.80 26.73 -5.06
CA HIS A 11 -4.00 27.96 -5.04
C HIS A 11 -4.52 28.97 -4.01
N MET A 12 -5.85 29.11 -3.88
CA MET A 12 -6.48 29.96 -2.86
C MET A 12 -6.04 29.55 -1.45
N HIS A 13 -6.22 28.27 -1.08
CA HIS A 13 -5.83 27.78 0.24
C HIS A 13 -4.32 27.79 0.47
N ARG A 14 -3.52 27.58 -0.59
CA ARG A 14 -2.06 27.68 -0.51
C ARG A 14 -1.60 29.10 -0.20
N ASN A 15 -2.22 30.10 -0.82
CA ASN A 15 -1.90 31.51 -0.57
C ASN A 15 -2.34 31.96 0.83
N GLU A 16 -3.49 31.48 1.29
CA GLU A 16 -3.93 31.66 2.69
C GLU A 16 -2.92 31.04 3.67
N PHE A 17 -2.51 29.79 3.42
CA PHE A 17 -1.50 29.12 4.22
C PHE A 17 -0.15 29.85 4.21
N LYS A 18 0.30 30.38 3.07
CA LYS A 18 1.51 31.21 2.97
C LYS A 18 1.45 32.41 3.91
N SER A 19 0.30 33.08 3.92
CA SER A 19 0.09 34.30 4.70
C SER A 19 0.15 34.02 6.20
N LEU A 20 -0.41 32.88 6.63
CA LEU A 20 -0.36 32.41 8.02
C LEU A 20 1.02 31.86 8.41
N ALA A 21 1.66 31.10 7.53
CA ALA A 21 2.94 30.46 7.81
C ALA A 21 4.07 31.50 7.93
N CYS A 22 4.04 32.56 7.13
CA CYS A 22 5.01 33.67 7.17
C CYS A 22 4.70 34.75 8.21
N GLN A 23 3.77 34.52 9.13
CA GLN A 23 3.46 35.47 10.19
C GLN A 23 4.65 35.65 11.13
N ASP A 24 4.91 36.89 11.55
CA ASP A 24 6.04 37.28 12.41
C ASP A 24 7.41 36.98 11.79
N ASP A 25 7.57 37.17 10.48
CA ASP A 25 8.80 36.94 9.70
C ASP A 25 9.34 35.49 9.73
N ARG A 26 8.52 34.52 10.15
CA ARG A 26 8.90 33.10 10.18
C ARG A 26 8.69 32.45 8.83
N THR A 27 9.71 32.35 7.98
CA THR A 27 9.55 31.76 6.63
C THR A 27 9.83 30.26 6.54
N GLU A 28 10.48 29.68 7.56
CA GLU A 28 10.98 28.29 7.54
C GLU A 28 9.90 27.24 7.21
N LEU A 29 8.72 27.38 7.82
CA LEU A 29 7.60 26.48 7.57
C LEU A 29 7.10 26.59 6.12
N TRP A 30 7.01 27.81 5.61
CA TRP A 30 6.59 28.07 4.24
C TRP A 30 7.62 27.54 3.24
N GLU A 31 8.90 27.82 3.44
CA GLU A 31 9.97 27.35 2.58
C GLU A 31 10.03 25.82 2.52
N TYR A 32 9.87 25.16 3.68
CA TYR A 32 9.77 23.71 3.72
C TYR A 32 8.54 23.20 2.96
N PHE A 33 7.38 23.81 3.18
CA PHE A 33 6.15 23.40 2.49
C PHE A 33 6.26 23.59 0.97
N ASP A 34 6.75 24.75 0.52
CA ASP A 34 6.83 25.07 -0.90
C ASP A 34 7.81 24.13 -1.61
N LYS A 35 8.96 23.86 -0.98
CA LYS A 35 9.95 22.94 -1.52
C LYS A 35 9.50 21.49 -1.51
N ASN A 36 8.94 20.98 -0.40
CA ASN A 36 8.77 19.53 -0.23
C ASN A 36 7.34 19.05 -0.50
N TRP A 37 6.34 19.89 -0.25
CA TRP A 37 4.93 19.53 -0.39
C TRP A 37 4.35 20.09 -1.68
N ASN A 38 4.59 21.36 -1.98
CA ASN A 38 4.03 21.98 -3.18
C ASN A 38 4.70 21.46 -4.46
N GLU A 39 6.01 21.17 -4.45
CA GLU A 39 6.72 20.55 -5.59
C GLU A 39 6.11 19.20 -6.03
N CYS A 40 5.46 18.48 -5.10
CA CYS A 40 4.79 17.20 -5.39
C CYS A 40 3.26 17.26 -5.20
N CYS A 41 2.62 18.43 -5.35
CA CYS A 41 1.19 18.63 -5.11
C CYS A 41 0.29 17.68 -5.93
N GLU A 42 0.71 17.33 -7.14
CA GLU A 42 0.05 16.35 -8.00
C GLU A 42 -0.11 14.98 -7.34
N MET A 43 0.76 14.60 -6.41
CA MET A 43 0.71 13.30 -5.73
C MET A 43 -0.26 13.25 -4.56
N TRP A 44 -0.78 14.37 -4.05
CA TRP A 44 -1.60 14.37 -2.85
C TRP A 44 -2.82 15.31 -2.86
N VAL A 45 -2.91 16.27 -3.78
CA VAL A 45 -4.08 17.14 -3.94
C VAL A 45 -5.14 16.46 -4.80
N MET A 46 -6.41 16.53 -4.38
CA MET A 46 -7.53 15.87 -5.07
C MET A 46 -7.73 16.36 -6.51
N ALA A 47 -7.59 17.67 -6.77
CA ALA A 47 -7.75 18.27 -8.10
C ALA A 47 -6.86 17.62 -9.16
N TYR A 48 -5.61 17.28 -8.82
CA TYR A 48 -4.64 16.71 -9.75
C TYR A 48 -4.66 15.19 -9.82
N ARG A 49 -5.42 14.52 -8.95
CA ARG A 49 -5.43 13.06 -8.86
C ARG A 49 -6.72 12.43 -9.32
N PHE A 50 -7.69 13.22 -9.78
CA PHE A 50 -9.05 12.76 -10.08
C PHE A 50 -9.10 11.55 -11.02
N ASP A 51 -8.13 11.42 -11.92
CA ASP A 51 -7.96 10.34 -12.88
C ASP A 51 -7.27 9.07 -12.32
N LEU A 52 -6.62 9.15 -11.14
CA LEU A 52 -6.01 7.98 -10.52
C LEU A 52 -7.09 7.03 -9.96
N PRO A 53 -6.97 5.71 -10.19
CA PRO A 53 -7.82 4.69 -9.55
C PRO A 53 -7.57 4.62 -8.04
N GLN A 54 -8.21 5.49 -7.27
CA GLN A 54 -8.00 5.61 -5.83
C GLN A 54 -8.81 4.59 -5.02
N PHE A 55 -9.67 3.79 -5.68
CA PHE A 55 -10.58 2.84 -5.04
C PHE A 55 -11.38 3.47 -3.87
N GLY A 56 -11.72 4.76 -4.00
CA GLY A 56 -12.42 5.54 -2.97
C GLY A 56 -11.59 5.85 -1.71
N ASN A 57 -10.27 5.60 -1.73
CA ASN A 57 -9.38 5.83 -0.60
C ASN A 57 -8.54 7.09 -0.78
N HIS A 58 -8.99 8.17 -0.15
CA HIS A 58 -8.29 9.47 -0.11
C HIS A 58 -7.59 9.71 1.22
N THR A 59 -7.47 8.67 2.07
CA THR A 59 -7.03 8.82 3.45
C THR A 59 -5.79 7.98 3.74
N ASN A 60 -4.87 8.56 4.50
CA ASN A 60 -3.70 7.85 5.00
C ASN A 60 -4.05 6.91 6.18
N ASN A 61 -5.31 6.85 6.62
CA ASN A 61 -5.79 6.10 7.78
C ASN A 61 -5.24 4.67 7.86
N ARG A 62 -5.14 3.97 6.73
CA ARG A 62 -4.62 2.59 6.69
C ARG A 62 -3.12 2.53 7.00
N VAL A 63 -2.36 3.48 6.47
CA VAL A 63 -0.92 3.65 6.69
C VAL A 63 -0.66 4.15 8.12
N GLU A 64 -1.43 5.14 8.58
CA GLU A 64 -1.36 5.63 9.96
C GLU A 64 -1.72 4.54 10.97
N SER A 65 -2.77 3.77 10.73
CA SER A 65 -3.14 2.62 11.56
C SER A 65 -2.05 1.54 11.55
N LEU A 66 -1.41 1.31 10.40
CA LEU A 66 -0.28 0.39 10.28
C LEU A 66 0.90 0.85 11.14
N PHE A 67 1.31 2.11 11.04
CA PHE A 67 2.43 2.66 11.81
C PHE A 67 2.09 2.92 13.29
N GLY A 68 0.82 3.19 13.61
CA GLY A 68 0.35 3.43 14.96
C GLY A 68 0.53 2.20 15.85
N LYS A 69 0.40 0.98 15.31
CA LYS A 69 0.55 -0.25 16.09
C LYS A 69 2.00 -0.47 16.58
N PRO A 70 3.05 -0.45 15.74
CA PRO A 70 4.44 -0.48 16.20
C PRO A 70 4.80 0.69 17.11
N LYS A 71 4.32 1.90 16.81
CA LYS A 71 4.60 3.10 17.62
C LYS A 71 4.08 2.98 19.06
N ARG A 72 3.06 2.16 19.34
CA ARG A 72 2.61 1.89 20.72
C ARG A 72 3.63 1.10 21.54
N HIS A 73 4.40 0.24 20.87
CA HIS A 73 5.42 -0.61 21.48
C HIS A 73 6.79 0.08 21.57
N LEU A 74 7.06 1.04 20.68
CA LEU A 74 8.25 1.89 20.74
C LEU A 74 8.08 2.98 21.81
N LYS A 75 9.07 3.13 22.68
CA LYS A 75 9.13 4.21 23.67
C LYS A 75 10.24 5.18 23.33
N GLY A 76 10.00 6.48 23.54
CA GLY A 76 10.94 7.55 23.18
C GLY A 76 12.30 7.48 23.86
N TYR A 77 12.42 6.75 24.98
CA TYR A 77 13.67 6.56 25.71
C TYR A 77 14.45 5.30 25.30
N PHE A 78 14.00 4.55 24.28
CA PHE A 78 14.73 3.38 23.80
C PHE A 78 15.97 3.78 22.99
N THR A 79 17.06 3.07 23.24
CA THR A 79 18.23 3.11 22.35
C THR A 79 17.88 2.49 21.00
N MET A 80 18.64 2.81 19.94
CA MET A 80 18.41 2.26 18.60
C MET A 80 18.34 0.72 18.60
N ARG A 81 19.24 0.07 19.35
CA ARG A 81 19.26 -1.39 19.52
C ARG A 81 17.99 -1.92 20.20
N ALA A 82 17.51 -1.24 21.25
CA ALA A 82 16.29 -1.63 21.94
C ALA A 82 15.05 -1.46 21.03
N SER A 83 14.98 -0.36 20.29
CA SER A 83 13.93 -0.11 19.30
C SER A 83 13.90 -1.18 18.20
N LEU A 84 15.07 -1.55 17.65
CA LEU A 84 15.16 -2.62 16.65
C LEU A 84 14.72 -3.97 17.21
N LYS A 85 15.10 -4.31 18.44
CA LYS A 85 14.68 -5.56 19.07
C LYS A 85 13.14 -5.62 19.19
N VAL A 86 12.52 -4.54 19.66
CA VAL A 86 11.06 -4.44 19.78
C VAL A 86 10.36 -4.55 18.43
N LEU A 87 10.93 -3.96 17.36
CA LEU A 87 10.38 -4.09 16.02
C LEU A 87 10.46 -5.52 15.48
N LEU A 88 11.59 -6.20 15.67
CA LEU A 88 11.76 -7.59 15.25
C LEU A 88 10.85 -8.54 16.03
N ASP A 89 10.72 -8.34 17.35
CA ASP A 89 9.81 -9.12 18.19
C ASP A 89 8.35 -8.91 17.77
N TYR A 90 7.96 -7.66 17.46
CA TYR A 90 6.63 -7.36 16.93
C TYR A 90 6.38 -8.03 15.57
N GLN A 91 7.35 -7.95 14.64
CA GLN A 91 7.24 -8.61 13.34
C GLN A 91 7.09 -10.13 13.49
N ARG A 92 7.94 -10.76 14.31
CA ARG A 92 7.88 -12.19 14.60
C ARG A 92 6.51 -12.58 15.14
N HIS A 93 5.97 -11.83 16.09
CA HIS A 93 4.64 -12.08 16.63
C HIS A 93 3.54 -12.01 15.57
N LYS A 94 3.64 -11.07 14.61
CA LYS A 94 2.69 -10.99 13.49
C LYS A 94 2.80 -12.17 12.53
N GLU A 95 4.02 -12.63 12.25
CA GLU A 95 4.27 -13.82 11.43
C GLU A 95 3.74 -15.09 12.10
N GLU A 96 3.95 -15.24 13.41
CA GLU A 96 3.42 -16.36 14.20
C GLU A 96 1.88 -16.37 14.22
N GLN A 97 1.24 -15.20 14.43
CA GLN A 97 -0.22 -15.08 14.31
C GLN A 97 -0.73 -15.46 12.92
N TYR A 98 0.01 -15.09 11.87
CA TYR A 98 -0.31 -15.44 10.50
C TYR A 98 -0.18 -16.94 10.26
N ARG A 99 0.96 -17.54 10.65
CA ARG A 99 1.20 -18.98 10.54
C ARG A 99 0.16 -19.77 11.30
N SER A 100 -0.15 -19.39 12.54
CA SER A 100 -1.21 -20.02 13.32
C SER A 100 -2.54 -20.07 12.56
N LYS A 101 -2.95 -18.98 11.88
CA LYS A 101 -4.20 -18.97 11.09
C LYS A 101 -4.12 -19.85 9.83
N VAL A 102 -2.98 -19.89 9.16
CA VAL A 102 -2.78 -20.67 7.93
C VAL A 102 -2.60 -22.16 8.20
N GLU A 103 -1.96 -22.50 9.33
CA GLU A 103 -1.60 -23.87 9.72
C GLU A 103 -2.69 -24.56 10.55
N MET A 104 -3.80 -23.88 10.88
CA MET A 104 -4.93 -24.48 11.62
C MET A 104 -5.39 -25.79 10.96
N PRO A 105 -5.25 -26.95 11.65
CA PRO A 105 -5.76 -28.23 11.16
C PRO A 105 -7.28 -28.15 10.97
N GLY A 106 -7.78 -28.59 9.81
CA GLY A 106 -9.21 -28.51 9.43
C GLY A 106 -9.56 -27.43 8.40
N THR A 107 -8.57 -26.68 7.90
CA THR A 107 -8.78 -25.73 6.80
C THR A 107 -9.18 -26.39 5.48
N LEU A 108 -10.01 -25.68 4.70
CA LEU A 108 -10.41 -26.07 3.35
C LEU A 108 -9.19 -26.27 2.45
N ARG A 109 -9.03 -27.48 1.90
CA ARG A 109 -8.11 -27.78 0.81
C ARG A 109 -8.89 -28.33 -0.37
N ASP A 110 -8.47 -27.96 -1.56
CA ASP A 110 -8.96 -28.52 -2.81
C ASP A 110 -7.79 -29.16 -3.55
N VAL A 111 -7.94 -30.44 -3.89
CA VAL A 111 -6.89 -31.23 -4.57
C VAL A 111 -6.66 -30.73 -6.00
N SER A 112 -7.64 -30.05 -6.60
CA SER A 112 -7.52 -29.47 -7.95
C SER A 112 -6.77 -28.13 -7.99
N TYR A 113 -6.38 -27.59 -6.83
CA TYR A 113 -5.74 -26.29 -6.69
C TYR A 113 -4.24 -26.44 -6.42
N SER A 114 -3.43 -25.51 -6.94
CA SER A 114 -2.01 -25.42 -6.58
C SER A 114 -1.85 -25.12 -5.09
N GLU A 115 -0.66 -25.31 -4.50
CA GLU A 115 -0.46 -24.99 -3.07
C GLU A 115 -0.67 -23.50 -2.82
N GLU A 116 -0.31 -22.63 -3.76
CA GLU A 116 -0.52 -21.17 -3.69
C GLU A 116 -2.01 -20.82 -3.66
N LEU A 117 -2.82 -21.45 -4.53
CA LEU A 117 -4.26 -21.23 -4.56
C LEU A 117 -4.95 -21.87 -3.33
N ASN A 118 -4.39 -22.96 -2.80
CA ASN A 118 -4.81 -23.54 -1.53
C ASN A 118 -4.47 -22.62 -0.33
N VAL A 119 -3.37 -21.87 -0.37
CA VAL A 119 -3.09 -20.83 0.64
C VAL A 119 -4.16 -19.72 0.57
N ALA A 120 -4.55 -19.28 -0.63
CA ALA A 120 -5.66 -18.34 -0.80
C ALA A 120 -6.99 -18.91 -0.28
N LEU A 121 -7.25 -20.20 -0.52
CA LEU A 121 -8.44 -20.91 -0.03
C LEU A 121 -8.49 -20.98 1.50
N LYS A 122 -7.36 -21.26 2.15
CA LYS A 122 -7.24 -21.28 3.62
C LYS A 122 -7.55 -19.93 4.26
N MET A 123 -7.29 -18.83 3.54
CA MET A 123 -7.45 -17.46 4.04
C MET A 123 -8.79 -16.82 3.70
N THR A 124 -9.52 -17.37 2.72
CA THR A 124 -10.73 -16.75 2.17
C THR A 124 -11.87 -17.77 2.11
N THR A 125 -12.79 -17.62 1.16
CA THR A 125 -13.89 -18.54 0.93
C THR A 125 -13.71 -19.27 -0.40
N ARG A 126 -14.39 -20.42 -0.57
CA ARG A 126 -14.41 -21.17 -1.84
C ARG A 126 -14.84 -20.28 -3.00
N TRP A 127 -15.83 -19.42 -2.77
CA TRP A 127 -16.33 -18.50 -3.79
C TRP A 127 -15.27 -17.48 -4.22
N VAL A 128 -14.61 -16.84 -3.24
CA VAL A 128 -13.53 -15.87 -3.54
C VAL A 128 -12.42 -16.56 -4.30
N THR A 129 -11.94 -17.70 -3.82
CA THR A 129 -10.84 -18.45 -4.48
C THR A 129 -11.21 -18.89 -5.89
N ALA A 130 -12.44 -19.35 -6.11
CA ALA A 130 -12.92 -19.71 -7.45
C ALA A 130 -12.99 -18.49 -8.38
N ALA A 131 -13.36 -17.31 -7.87
CA ALA A 131 -13.41 -16.08 -8.66
C ALA A 131 -12.01 -15.59 -9.08
N ILE A 132 -10.98 -15.75 -8.26
CA ILE A 132 -9.59 -15.38 -8.60
C ILE A 132 -8.85 -16.45 -9.38
N LYS A 133 -9.34 -17.70 -9.40
CA LYS A 133 -8.68 -18.82 -10.09
C LYS A 133 -8.42 -18.52 -11.57
N THR A 134 -9.40 -17.96 -12.27
CA THR A 134 -9.27 -17.65 -13.70
C THR A 134 -8.13 -16.67 -13.98
N GLN A 135 -7.97 -15.65 -13.13
CA GLN A 135 -6.88 -14.67 -13.24
C GLN A 135 -5.53 -15.27 -12.86
N TYR A 136 -5.51 -16.12 -11.82
CA TYR A 136 -4.30 -16.84 -11.42
C TYR A 136 -3.80 -17.75 -12.54
N ASP A 137 -4.67 -18.56 -13.15
CA ASP A 137 -4.32 -19.49 -14.21
C ASP A 137 -3.67 -18.74 -15.40
N ILE A 138 -4.23 -17.59 -15.80
CA ILE A 138 -3.67 -16.71 -16.85
C ILE A 138 -2.29 -16.16 -16.46
N ALA A 139 -2.12 -15.73 -15.21
CA ALA A 139 -0.85 -15.16 -14.74
C ALA A 139 0.26 -16.20 -14.57
N THR A 140 -0.11 -17.46 -14.28
CA THR A 140 0.84 -18.58 -14.13
C THR A 140 1.16 -19.31 -15.43
N ASP A 141 0.44 -19.02 -16.52
CA ASP A 141 0.75 -19.56 -17.84
C ASP A 141 2.02 -18.90 -18.40
N ALA A 142 3.07 -19.71 -18.57
CA ALA A 142 4.38 -19.27 -19.06
C ALA A 142 4.33 -18.67 -20.48
N ALA A 143 3.35 -19.03 -21.32
CA ALA A 143 3.17 -18.46 -22.65
C ALA A 143 2.62 -17.03 -22.59
N VAL A 144 1.85 -16.72 -21.54
CA VAL A 144 1.18 -15.44 -21.36
C VAL A 144 2.02 -14.49 -20.48
N ALA A 145 2.69 -15.01 -19.44
CA ALA A 145 3.55 -14.23 -18.56
C ALA A 145 4.70 -13.53 -19.31
N ASN A 146 5.23 -14.15 -20.38
CA ASN A 146 6.27 -13.56 -21.23
C ASN A 146 5.74 -12.48 -22.20
N ASN A 147 4.43 -12.43 -22.41
CA ASN A 147 3.75 -11.50 -23.31
C ASN A 147 2.98 -10.38 -22.58
N PHE A 148 3.07 -10.30 -21.25
CA PHE A 148 2.56 -9.17 -20.48
C PHE A 148 3.67 -8.12 -20.30
N PRO A 149 3.79 -7.11 -21.18
CA PRO A 149 4.59 -5.95 -20.85
C PRO A 149 3.88 -5.21 -19.71
N PHE A 150 4.61 -4.98 -18.62
CA PHE A 150 4.16 -4.23 -17.45
C PHE A 150 3.68 -2.80 -17.79
N SER A 151 3.81 -2.36 -19.05
CA SER A 151 3.39 -1.06 -19.57
C SER A 151 1.89 -0.92 -19.88
N LEU A 152 1.10 -2.00 -19.89
CA LEU A 152 -0.32 -1.96 -20.27
C LEU A 152 -1.33 -1.92 -19.10
N ILE A 153 -0.88 -1.63 -17.88
CA ILE A 153 -1.76 -1.60 -16.68
C ILE A 153 -2.41 -0.20 -16.47
N PHE A 154 -2.00 0.85 -17.19
CA PHE A 154 -2.54 2.21 -17.05
C PHE A 154 -3.46 2.65 -18.20
N GLY A 155 -4.15 1.72 -18.86
CA GLY A 155 -5.07 2.05 -19.94
C GLY A 155 -6.28 1.13 -19.99
N THR A 156 -7.45 1.71 -19.71
CA THR A 156 -8.80 1.19 -19.99
C THR A 156 -9.39 0.08 -19.10
N ARG A 157 -10.35 0.54 -18.28
CA ARG A 157 -11.57 -0.12 -17.78
C ARG A 157 -11.46 -1.35 -16.85
N ALA A 158 -11.78 -1.05 -15.59
CA ALA A 158 -12.60 -1.83 -14.66
C ALA A 158 -12.15 -3.27 -14.31
N GLY A 159 -11.55 -3.41 -13.12
CA GLY A 159 -11.59 -4.67 -12.36
C GLY A 159 -10.27 -5.05 -11.71
N VAL A 160 -10.15 -4.72 -10.42
CA VAL A 160 -9.32 -5.39 -9.38
C VAL A 160 -7.89 -5.81 -9.80
N VAL A 161 -6.90 -4.99 -9.45
CA VAL A 161 -5.47 -5.29 -9.59
C VAL A 161 -4.91 -5.75 -8.24
N LEU A 162 -4.34 -6.96 -8.18
CA LEU A 162 -3.59 -7.46 -7.03
C LEU A 162 -2.11 -7.56 -7.42
N VAL A 163 -1.26 -6.88 -6.64
CA VAL A 163 0.19 -6.78 -6.83
C VAL A 163 0.83 -8.16 -6.60
N ALA A 164 1.43 -8.75 -7.63
CA ALA A 164 2.29 -9.92 -7.51
C ALA A 164 3.72 -9.46 -7.18
N ALA A 165 4.21 -9.85 -6.00
CA ALA A 165 5.61 -9.68 -5.62
C ALA A 165 6.47 -10.66 -6.43
N ALA A 166 7.27 -10.15 -7.35
CA ALA A 166 8.24 -10.94 -8.09
C ALA A 166 9.33 -11.46 -7.15
N ARG A 167 9.43 -12.78 -7.05
CA ARG A 167 10.52 -13.50 -6.38
C ARG A 167 11.73 -13.48 -7.31
N VAL A 168 12.79 -12.79 -6.91
CA VAL A 168 14.10 -12.86 -7.60
C VAL A 168 14.64 -14.27 -7.44
N ALA A 169 14.61 -15.07 -8.52
CA ALA A 169 15.33 -16.32 -8.58
C ALA A 169 16.83 -16.01 -8.74
N GLY A 170 17.64 -16.43 -7.78
CA GLY A 170 19.10 -16.42 -7.91
C GLY A 170 19.58 -17.40 -8.97
N PRO A 171 20.79 -17.22 -9.54
CA PRO A 171 21.30 -18.06 -10.61
C PRO A 171 21.60 -19.47 -10.10
N ALA A 172 21.14 -20.47 -10.84
CA ALA A 172 21.53 -21.86 -10.66
C ALA A 172 22.99 -22.03 -11.12
N THR A 173 23.83 -22.54 -10.22
CA THR A 173 25.12 -23.18 -10.55
C THR A 173 24.91 -24.61 -10.97
#